data_AF-A0A8T5DC24-F1
#
_entry.id   AF-A0A8T5DC24-F1
#
_cell.length_a   1.000
_cell.length_b   1.000
_cell.length_c   1.000
_cell.angle_alpha   90.00
_cell.angle_beta   90.00
_cell.angle_gamma   90.00
#
_symmetry.space_group_name_H-M   'P 1'
#
loop_
_entity.id
_entity.type
_entity.pdbx_description
1 polymer ?
#
loop_
_entity_poly.entity_id
_entity_poly.type
_entity_poly.pdbx_seq_one_letter_code
_entity_poly.pdbx_strand_id
1 'polypeptide(L)'
;MAKNTTGAIISALITLVIFVGIPYVAPSYLSPEIMTMATEYGFDLPSLFNQMMMIGAVTATLTLVKGFVDETSIISLLVTIAQNLSSLMFTVILLGAGNIMSMGLTEFTIEEAGVTSLIRMDLRVFIYFTFGTIGLKVIQSYLEWIEAKRAGAPPGRIAA
;
A
#
# COMPACT_ATOMS: atom_id res chain seq x y z
N MET A 1 -29.31 6.36 -4.12
CA MET A 1 -28.60 5.08 -3.91
C MET A 1 -28.11 5.07 -2.47
N ALA A 2 -28.52 4.11 -1.65
CA ALA A 2 -28.11 4.07 -0.25
C ALA A 2 -26.58 3.88 -0.18
N LYS A 3 -25.90 4.86 0.41
CA LYS A 3 -24.46 4.91 0.58
C LYS A 3 -24.02 3.68 1.37
N ASN A 4 -23.12 2.85 0.82
CA ASN A 4 -22.77 1.55 1.40
C ASN A 4 -21.78 1.71 2.57
N THR A 5 -22.10 2.61 3.50
CA THR A 5 -21.27 3.06 4.61
C THR A 5 -20.89 1.91 5.53
N THR A 6 -21.79 0.94 5.73
CA THR A 6 -21.50 -0.28 6.49
C THR A 6 -20.40 -1.11 5.83
N GLY A 7 -20.43 -1.26 4.51
CA GLY A 7 -19.37 -1.95 3.75
C GLY A 7 -18.03 -1.23 3.89
N ALA A 8 -18.02 0.10 3.82
CA ALA A 8 -16.82 0.89 4.01
C ALA A 8 -16.24 0.74 5.43
N ILE A 9 -17.08 0.80 6.47
CA ILE A 9 -16.64 0.59 7.87
C ILE A 9 -16.05 -0.81 8.06
N ILE A 10 -16.72 -1.85 7.56
CA ILE A 10 -16.23 -3.23 7.65
C ILE A 10 -14.89 -3.36 6.91
N SER A 11 -14.79 -2.83 5.69
CA SER A 11 -13.55 -2.90 4.91
C SER A 11 -12.40 -2.13 5.57
N ALA A 12 -12.66 -0.97 6.16
CA ALA A 12 -11.68 -0.20 6.90
C ALA A 12 -11.23 -0.94 8.16
N LEU A 13 -12.13 -1.58 8.90
CA LEU A 13 -11.81 -2.41 10.05
C LEU A 13 -10.96 -3.63 9.65
N ILE A 14 -11.34 -4.35 8.60
CA ILE A 14 -10.56 -5.48 8.08
C ILE A 14 -9.15 -5.01 7.68
N THR A 15 -9.06 -3.90 6.95
CA THR A 15 -7.78 -3.31 6.53
C THR A 15 -6.92 -2.96 7.74
N LEU A 16 -7.52 -2.35 8.77
CA LEU A 16 -6.83 -1.99 10.00
C LEU A 16 -6.35 -3.23 10.76
N VAL A 17 -7.16 -4.28 10.87
CA VAL A 17 -6.75 -5.54 11.51
C VAL A 17 -5.59 -6.18 10.76
N ILE A 18 -5.69 -6.30 9.43
CA ILE A 18 -4.68 -6.99 8.61
C ILE A 18 -3.37 -6.20 8.56
N PHE A 19 -3.43 -4.89 8.31
CA PHE A 19 -2.23 -4.08 8.04
C PHE A 19 -1.71 -3.31 9.24
N VAL A 20 -2.47 -3.21 10.33
CA VAL A 20 -2.02 -2.58 11.59
C VAL A 20 -2.00 -3.59 12.73
N GLY A 21 -3.09 -4.34 12.91
CA GLY A 21 -3.20 -5.33 13.98
C GLY A 21 -2.17 -6.45 13.88
N ILE A 22 -2.06 -7.12 12.72
CA ILE A 22 -1.08 -8.20 12.53
C ILE A 22 0.36 -7.67 12.68
N PRO A 23 0.78 -6.57 12.01
CA PRO A 23 2.16 -6.09 12.13
C PRO A 23 2.49 -5.56 13.53
N TYR A 24 1.49 -5.09 14.29
CA TYR A 24 1.67 -4.68 15.68
C TYR A 24 1.98 -5.87 16.60
N VAL A 25 1.30 -7.01 16.41
CA VAL A 25 1.51 -8.20 17.25
C VAL A 25 2.64 -9.10 16.73
N ALA A 26 2.95 -9.06 15.44
CA ALA A 26 3.95 -9.92 14.82
C ALA A 26 5.33 -9.91 15.54
N PRO A 27 5.89 -8.77 15.97
CA PRO A 27 7.14 -8.74 16.73
C PRO A 27 7.10 -9.55 18.02
N SER A 28 5.93 -9.65 18.68
CA SER A 28 5.80 -10.39 19.95
C SER A 28 5.89 -11.92 19.77
N TYR A 29 5.71 -12.41 18.55
CA TYR A 29 5.85 -13.83 18.20
C TYR A 29 7.26 -14.19 17.69
N LEU A 30 8.12 -13.19 17.48
CA LEU A 30 9.50 -13.39 17.04
C LEU A 30 10.43 -13.34 18.26
N SER A 31 11.38 -14.28 18.36
CA SER A 31 12.41 -14.18 19.39
C SER A 31 13.31 -12.97 19.11
N PRO A 32 13.89 -12.34 20.16
CA PRO A 32 14.85 -11.25 19.97
C PRO A 32 16.03 -11.65 19.07
N GLU A 33 16.46 -12.91 19.14
CA GLU A 33 17.54 -13.47 18.32
C GLU A 33 17.21 -13.43 16.82
N ILE A 34 15.98 -13.81 16.42
CA ILE A 34 15.55 -13.74 15.02
C ILE A 34 15.54 -12.29 14.53
N MET A 35 15.10 -11.36 15.38
CA MET A 35 15.07 -9.94 15.07
C MET A 35 16.47 -9.37 14.83
N THR A 36 17.44 -9.74 15.69
CA THR A 36 18.84 -9.33 15.55
C THR A 36 19.47 -9.97 14.32
N MET A 37 19.31 -11.28 14.12
CA MET A 37 19.82 -12.00 12.96
C MET A 37 19.27 -11.40 11.64
N ALA A 38 17.96 -11.15 11.55
CA ALA A 38 17.38 -10.55 10.36
C ALA A 38 18.02 -9.19 10.04
N THR A 39 18.27 -8.37 11.06
CA THR A 39 18.90 -7.05 10.89
C THR A 39 20.37 -7.19 10.45
N GLU A 40 21.10 -8.16 11.00
CA GLU A 40 22.48 -8.49 10.58
C GLU A 40 22.54 -8.95 9.11
N TYR A 41 21.53 -9.68 8.64
CA TYR A 41 21.40 -10.07 7.23
C TYR A 41 20.84 -8.96 6.31
N GLY A 42 20.69 -7.72 6.81
CA GLY A 42 20.24 -6.57 6.03
C GLY A 42 18.72 -6.38 5.98
N PHE A 43 17.96 -7.12 6.78
CA PHE A 43 16.51 -7.03 6.87
C PHE A 43 16.08 -6.30 8.14
N ASP A 44 15.68 -5.04 8.01
CA ASP A 44 15.18 -4.23 9.12
C ASP A 44 13.70 -4.54 9.40
N LEU A 45 13.46 -5.67 10.07
CA LEU A 45 12.12 -6.12 10.50
C LEU A 45 11.39 -5.04 11.31
N PRO A 46 12.01 -4.37 12.31
CA PRO A 46 11.34 -3.30 13.06
C PRO A 46 10.83 -2.17 12.18
N SER A 47 11.67 -1.68 11.25
CA SER A 47 11.30 -0.62 10.33
C SER A 47 10.21 -1.07 9.36
N LEU A 48 10.30 -2.30 8.84
CA LEU A 48 9.28 -2.90 7.98
C LEU A 48 7.92 -2.92 8.67
N PHE A 49 7.83 -3.46 9.90
CA PHE A 49 6.56 -3.53 10.63
C PHE A 49 5.99 -2.14 10.91
N ASN A 50 6.83 -1.18 11.30
CA ASN A 50 6.38 0.19 11.55
C ASN A 50 5.83 0.86 10.28
N GLN A 51 6.54 0.72 9.15
CA GLN A 51 6.09 1.25 7.87
C GLN A 51 4.78 0.61 7.40
N MET A 52 4.65 -0.71 7.55
CA MET A 52 3.40 -1.44 7.24
C MET A 52 2.23 -0.92 8.08
N MET A 53 2.42 -0.72 9.39
CA MET A 53 1.37 -0.16 10.26
C MET A 53 0.95 1.25 9.82
N MET A 54 1.90 2.13 9.50
CA MET A 54 1.57 3.49 9.05
C MET A 54 0.77 3.48 7.76
N ILE A 55 1.19 2.70 6.76
CA ILE A 55 0.49 2.60 5.47
C ILE A 55 -0.87 1.93 5.64
N GLY A 56 -0.95 0.91 6.49
CA GLY A 56 -2.21 0.26 6.86
C GLY A 56 -3.21 1.24 7.46
N ALA A 57 -2.76 2.05 8.42
CA ALA A 57 -3.60 3.07 9.07
C ALA A 57 -4.07 4.15 8.08
N VAL A 58 -3.18 4.64 7.20
CA VAL A 58 -3.54 5.58 6.14
C VAL A 58 -4.55 4.96 5.18
N THR A 59 -4.34 3.72 4.76
CA THR A 59 -5.23 3.00 3.84
C THR A 59 -6.61 2.76 4.45
N ALA A 60 -6.66 2.35 5.72
CA ALA A 60 -7.92 2.18 6.45
C ALA A 60 -8.69 3.52 6.56
N THR A 61 -7.98 4.61 6.86
CA THR A 61 -8.57 5.96 6.93
C THR A 61 -9.13 6.39 5.58
N LEU A 62 -8.37 6.22 4.49
CA LEU A 62 -8.82 6.54 3.13
C LEU A 62 -10.04 5.71 2.73
N THR A 63 -10.05 4.42 3.08
CA THR A 63 -11.17 3.51 2.82
C THR A 63 -12.44 3.94 3.55
N LEU A 64 -12.30 4.36 4.81
CA LEU A 64 -13.39 4.93 5.57
C LEU A 64 -13.92 6.20 4.88
N VAL A 65 -13.04 7.17 4.59
CA VAL A 65 -13.41 8.44 3.96
C VAL A 65 -14.12 8.22 2.63
N LYS A 66 -13.64 7.28 1.79
CA LYS A 66 -14.28 6.93 0.52
C LYS A 66 -15.75 6.53 0.70
N GLY A 67 -16.07 5.79 1.77
CA GLY A 67 -17.44 5.40 2.11
C GLY A 67 -18.36 6.54 2.52
N PHE A 68 -17.83 7.69 2.92
CA PHE A 68 -18.57 8.87 3.34
C PHE A 68 -18.60 9.98 2.30
N VAL A 69 -17.94 9.80 1.15
CA VAL A 69 -17.88 10.80 0.07
C VAL A 69 -18.69 10.31 -1.13
N ASP A 70 -19.31 11.22 -1.86
CA ASP A 70 -20.05 10.87 -3.08
C ASP A 70 -19.09 10.67 -4.25
N GLU A 71 -19.36 9.69 -5.10
CA GLU A 71 -18.46 9.29 -6.19
C GLU A 71 -18.18 10.41 -7.20
N THR A 72 -19.12 11.35 -7.35
CA THR A 72 -19.00 12.53 -8.22
C THR A 72 -18.12 13.63 -7.63
N SER A 73 -17.78 13.55 -6.34
CA SER A 73 -16.96 14.53 -5.66
C SER A 73 -15.48 14.40 -6.04
N ILE A 74 -14.79 15.54 -6.14
CA ILE A 74 -13.32 15.60 -6.31
C ILE A 74 -12.62 14.85 -5.16
N ILE A 75 -13.21 14.84 -3.96
CA ILE A 75 -12.64 14.13 -2.81
C ILE A 75 -12.59 12.61 -3.08
N SER A 76 -13.59 12.04 -3.77
CA SER A 76 -13.60 10.61 -4.12
C SER A 76 -12.44 10.24 -5.06
N LEU A 77 -12.17 11.12 -6.05
CA LEU A 77 -11.04 10.97 -6.96
C LEU A 77 -9.71 11.03 -6.19
N LEU A 78 -9.52 12.05 -5.35
CA LEU A 78 -8.30 12.20 -4.56
C LEU A 78 -8.06 11.00 -3.62
N VAL A 79 -9.11 10.51 -2.97
CA VAL A 79 -9.03 9.33 -2.10
C VAL A 79 -8.64 8.08 -2.89
N THR A 80 -9.20 7.89 -4.09
CA THR A 80 -8.87 6.73 -4.94
C THR A 80 -7.43 6.80 -5.46
N ILE A 81 -6.96 7.98 -5.86
CA ILE A 81 -5.55 8.20 -6.22
C ILE A 81 -4.65 7.91 -5.02
N ALA A 82 -4.99 8.43 -3.84
CA ALA A 82 -4.22 8.19 -2.61
C ALA A 82 -4.19 6.70 -2.23
N GLN A 83 -5.28 5.96 -2.39
CA GLN A 83 -5.32 4.51 -2.17
C GLN A 83 -4.38 3.77 -3.14
N ASN A 84 -4.37 4.15 -4.42
CA ASN A 84 -3.45 3.58 -5.40
C ASN A 84 -1.98 3.87 -5.06
N LEU A 85 -1.66 5.09 -4.62
CA LEU A 85 -0.33 5.45 -4.15
C LEU A 85 0.06 4.69 -2.87
N SER A 86 -0.88 4.50 -1.94
CA SER A 86 -0.67 3.69 -0.74
C SER A 86 -0.28 2.25 -1.10
N SER A 87 -0.96 1.66 -2.10
CA SER A 87 -0.62 0.35 -2.62
C SER A 87 0.78 0.31 -3.26
N LEU A 88 1.20 1.36 -3.98
CA LEU A 88 2.55 1.46 -4.52
C LEU A 88 3.59 1.46 -3.40
N MET A 89 3.39 2.29 -2.38
CA MET A 89 4.28 2.38 -1.23
C MET A 89 4.40 1.04 -0.52
N PHE A 90 3.29 0.33 -0.33
CA PHE A 90 3.28 -1.01 0.23
C PHE A 90 4.17 -1.97 -0.57
N THR A 91 4.04 -1.99 -1.89
CA THR A 91 4.89 -2.82 -2.77
C THR A 91 6.37 -2.45 -2.66
N VAL A 92 6.70 -1.16 -2.66
CA VAL A 92 8.10 -0.71 -2.54
C VAL A 92 8.72 -1.16 -1.21
N ILE A 93 7.97 -1.06 -0.12
CA ILE A 93 8.44 -1.45 1.22
C ILE A 93 8.63 -2.96 1.31
N LEU A 94 7.67 -3.72 0.78
CA LEU A 94 7.71 -5.17 0.80
C LEU A 94 8.89 -5.70 -0.02
N LEU A 95 9.10 -5.17 -1.22
CA LEU A 95 10.18 -5.60 -2.12
C LEU A 95 11.55 -5.04 -1.72
N GLY A 96 11.57 -3.91 -1.01
CA GLY A 96 12.78 -3.31 -0.44
C GLY A 96 13.17 -3.87 0.93
N ALA A 97 12.45 -4.88 1.45
CA ALA A 97 12.72 -5.49 2.75
C ALA A 97 12.81 -4.46 3.91
N GLY A 98 11.98 -3.42 3.88
CA GLY A 98 12.00 -2.32 4.86
C GLY A 98 12.92 -1.14 4.51
N ASN A 99 13.81 -1.30 3.51
CA ASN A 99 14.63 -0.21 2.96
C ASN A 99 13.99 0.37 1.69
N ILE A 100 13.19 1.43 1.86
CA ILE A 100 12.49 2.13 0.77
C ILE A 100 13.47 2.70 -0.28
N MET A 101 14.65 3.15 0.16
CA MET A 101 15.66 3.77 -0.71
C MET A 101 16.31 2.77 -1.66
N SER A 102 16.28 1.47 -1.32
CA SER A 102 16.82 0.42 -2.17
C SER A 102 16.07 0.26 -3.49
N MET A 103 14.80 0.71 -3.53
CA MET A 103 13.87 0.52 -4.63
C MET A 103 13.88 -0.93 -5.13
N GLY A 104 13.84 -1.91 -4.23
CA GLY A 104 13.76 -3.33 -4.59
C GLY A 104 15.11 -4.01 -4.85
N LEU A 105 16.24 -3.35 -4.59
CA LEU A 105 17.50 -4.07 -4.41
C LEU A 105 17.58 -4.60 -3.00
N THR A 106 17.63 -5.91 -2.83
CA THR A 106 17.91 -6.50 -1.52
C THR A 106 19.22 -7.27 -1.58
N GLU A 107 20.16 -6.93 -0.70
CA GLU A 107 21.45 -7.58 -0.59
C GLU A 107 21.49 -8.37 0.71
N PHE A 108 21.82 -9.66 0.61
CA PHE A 108 22.01 -10.55 1.74
C PHE A 108 23.49 -10.93 1.79
N THR A 109 24.12 -10.71 2.94
CA THR A 109 25.49 -11.15 3.17
C THR A 109 25.45 -12.30 4.14
N ILE A 110 25.81 -13.50 3.68
CA ILE A 110 25.90 -14.70 4.51
C ILE A 110 27.38 -15.01 4.68
N GLU A 111 27.89 -14.84 5.91
CA GLU A 111 29.21 -15.34 6.27
C GLU A 111 29.07 -16.71 6.94
N GLU A 112 29.56 -17.75 6.27
CA GLU A 112 29.63 -19.08 6.84
C GLU A 112 31.02 -19.67 6.59
N ALA A 113 31.66 -20.16 7.66
CA ALA A 113 32.95 -20.89 7.62
C ALA A 113 34.09 -20.21 6.82
N GLY A 114 34.20 -18.87 6.86
CA GLY A 114 35.27 -18.12 6.21
C GLY A 114 35.03 -17.82 4.71
N VAL A 115 33.83 -18.10 4.20
CA VAL A 115 33.38 -17.70 2.87
C VAL A 115 32.24 -16.69 3.01
N THR A 116 32.47 -15.46 2.54
CA THR A 116 31.42 -14.43 2.46
C THR A 116 30.65 -14.63 1.15
N SER A 117 29.40 -15.10 1.24
CA SER A 117 28.48 -15.20 0.11
C SER A 117 27.56 -13.99 0.08
N LEU A 118 27.62 -13.22 -1.01
CA LEU A 118 26.76 -12.06 -1.22
C LEU A 118 25.68 -12.41 -2.24
N ILE A 119 24.44 -12.49 -1.79
CA ILE A 119 23.26 -12.74 -2.63
C ILE A 119 22.57 -11.40 -2.87
N ARG A 120 22.63 -10.90 -4.11
CA ARG A 120 21.92 -9.70 -4.54
C ARG A 120 20.65 -10.10 -5.28
N MET A 121 19.49 -9.73 -4.74
CA MET A 121 18.20 -9.85 -5.42
C MET A 121 17.80 -8.48 -5.99
N ASP A 122 17.65 -8.40 -7.31
CA ASP A 122 17.16 -7.19 -8.00
C ASP A 122 15.68 -7.36 -8.38
N LEU A 123 14.80 -6.71 -7.61
CA LEU A 123 13.35 -6.72 -7.78
C LEU A 123 12.82 -5.41 -8.41
N ARG A 124 13.71 -4.53 -8.92
CA ARG A 124 13.34 -3.23 -9.50
C ARG A 124 12.33 -3.35 -10.63
N VAL A 125 12.41 -4.43 -11.41
CA VAL A 125 11.48 -4.70 -12.50
C VAL A 125 10.02 -4.71 -12.02
N PHE A 126 9.74 -5.30 -10.86
CA PHE A 126 8.39 -5.36 -10.29
C PHE A 126 7.91 -3.98 -9.83
N ILE A 127 8.83 -3.15 -9.32
CA ILE A 127 8.53 -1.77 -8.96
C ILE A 127 8.15 -0.97 -10.19
N TYR A 128 8.91 -1.07 -11.29
CA TYR A 128 8.56 -0.39 -12.54
C TYR A 128 7.21 -0.85 -13.11
N PHE A 129 6.92 -2.15 -13.08
CA PHE A 129 5.59 -2.66 -13.44
C PHE A 129 4.48 -2.11 -12.55
N THR A 130 4.75 -1.98 -11.25
CA THR A 130 3.78 -1.41 -10.30
C THR A 130 3.54 0.06 -10.60
N PHE A 131 4.58 0.86 -10.86
CA PHE A 131 4.44 2.24 -11.30
C PHE A 131 3.57 2.37 -12.55
N GLY A 132 3.81 1.54 -13.57
CA GLY A 132 2.99 1.51 -14.79
C GLY A 132 1.53 1.17 -14.50
N THR A 133 1.29 0.14 -13.69
CA THR A 133 -0.06 -0.31 -13.31
C THR A 133 -0.80 0.77 -12.52
N ILE A 134 -0.12 1.44 -11.57
CA ILE A 134 -0.70 2.52 -10.78
C ILE A 134 -0.99 3.75 -11.65
N GLY A 135 -0.11 4.08 -12.60
CA GLY A 135 -0.37 5.15 -13.57
C GLY A 135 -1.66 4.89 -14.37
N LEU A 136 -1.84 3.66 -14.86
CA LEU A 136 -3.06 3.25 -15.55
C LEU A 136 -4.29 3.32 -14.63
N LYS A 137 -4.19 2.86 -13.39
CA LYS A 137 -5.28 2.95 -12.41
C LYS A 137 -5.67 4.38 -12.07
N VAL A 138 -4.71 5.31 -12.02
CA VAL A 138 -4.99 6.74 -11.81
C VAL A 138 -5.76 7.31 -13.01
N ILE A 139 -5.35 6.99 -14.24
CA ILE A 139 -6.08 7.39 -15.45
C ILE A 139 -7.50 6.81 -15.43
N GLN A 140 -7.63 5.52 -15.13
CA GLN A 140 -8.93 4.86 -15.00
C GLN A 140 -9.81 5.55 -13.95
N SER A 141 -9.27 5.84 -12.77
CA SER A 141 -9.99 6.53 -11.69
C SER A 141 -10.51 7.90 -12.13
N TYR A 142 -9.74 8.61 -12.95
CA TYR A 142 -10.15 9.89 -13.52
C TYR A 142 -11.29 9.74 -14.53
N LEU A 143 -11.23 8.73 -15.41
CA LEU A 143 -12.29 8.43 -16.37
C LEU A 143 -13.60 8.04 -15.66
N GLU A 144 -13.53 7.15 -14.68
CA GLU A 144 -14.68 6.74 -13.85
C GLU A 144 -15.32 7.94 -13.14
N TRP A 145 -14.50 8.86 -12.62
CA TRP A 145 -15.00 10.09 -12.01
C TRP A 145 -15.74 11.00 -13.02
N ILE A 146 -15.22 11.15 -14.25
CA ILE A 146 -15.91 11.90 -15.31
C ILE A 146 -17.24 11.24 -15.66
N GLU A 147 -17.27 9.92 -15.82
CA GLU A 147 -18.48 9.16 -16.14
C GLU A 147 -19.52 9.31 -15.03
N ALA A 148 -19.13 9.15 -13.76
CA ALA A 148 -20.02 9.36 -12.62
C ALA A 148 -20.58 10.79 -12.60
N LYS A 149 -19.75 11.79 -12.89
CA LYS A 149 -20.18 13.20 -12.95
C LYS A 149 -21.15 13.45 -14.11
N ARG A 150 -20.95 12.80 -15.26
CA ARG A 150 -21.87 12.87 -16.42
C ARG A 150 -23.19 12.16 -16.15
N ALA A 151 -23.16 10.98 -15.53
CA ALA A 151 -24.36 10.22 -15.18
C ALA A 151 -25.21 10.91 -14.10
N GLY A 152 -24.58 11.66 -13.20
CA GLY A 152 -25.26 12.48 -12.18
C GLY A 152 -25.82 13.80 -12.68
N ALA A 153 -25.62 14.18 -13.95
CA ALA A 153 -26.13 15.42 -14.50
C ALA A 153 -27.65 15.33 -14.80
N PRO A 154 -28.45 16.40 -14.56
CA PRO A 154 -29.89 16.39 -14.86
C PRO A 154 -30.18 16.07 -16.33
N PRO A 155 -31.23 15.30 -16.64
CA PRO A 155 -31.55 14.92 -18.02
C PRO A 155 -31.81 16.17 -18.88
N GLY A 156 -31.02 16.34 -19.94
CA GLY A 156 -31.14 17.46 -20.90
C GLY A 156 -29.93 18.39 -20.99
N ARG A 157 -28.92 18.26 -20.12
CA ARG A 157 -27.62 18.92 -20.33
C ARG A 157 -26.60 17.90 -20.82
N ILE A 158 -26.26 17.99 -22.11
CA ILE A 158 -25.03 17.39 -22.61
C ILE A 158 -23.90 18.09 -21.86
N ALA A 159 -23.23 17.37 -20.96
CA ALA A 159 -22.09 17.90 -20.24
C ALA A 159 -20.97 18.18 -21.27
N ALA A 160 -20.78 19.47 -21.59
CA ALA A 160 -19.65 19.96 -22.35
C ALA A 160 -18.33 19.57 -21.65
#